data_AF-A0A1Q4DWW1-F1
#
_entry.id   AF-A0A1Q4DWW1-F1
#
_cell.length_a   1.000
_cell.length_b   1.000
_cell.length_c   1.000
_cell.angle_alpha   90.00
_cell.angle_beta   90.00
_cell.angle_gamma   90.00
#
_symmetry.space_group_name_H-M   'P 1'
#
loop_
_entity.id
_entity.type
_entity.pdbx_description
1 polymer ?
#
loop_
_entity_poly.entity_id
_entity_poly.type
_entity_poly.pdbx_seq_one_letter_code
_entity_poly.pdbx_strand_id
1 'polypeptide(L)'
;MAGMTGLVRAEFRKAFSTKLWWALLVPVVVLSLLVNLFGGLFTASLADAHAGTGVPPILLGSLAYSLSLTSVFAALYGVVTAAAEFRHRTITTAYLTAQGRGRVFTAKAVSTGAVGALYAAATVVVGVLAGLVAHSGLPGVGALAAVTAVGLLVAALWAVLGTALGTVISNQATALVVTLVYMLVAETLLSLLLGRSDNPVAAGLAAYLPVNAGDVAVYDVAGRALLGDGTQLAELLAGVSRPPPWWGALLVLAAWTAAAAATAWLVGRRRDIT
;
A
#
# COMPACT_ATOMS: atom_id res chain seq x y z
N MET A 1 -14.92 21.48 22.96
CA MET A 1 -13.82 20.53 22.71
C MET A 1 -14.24 19.59 21.58
N ALA A 2 -13.41 19.40 20.56
CA ALA A 2 -13.80 18.56 19.42
C ALA A 2 -13.81 17.07 19.79
N GLY A 3 -14.93 16.38 19.56
CA GLY A 3 -15.00 14.92 19.56
C GLY A 3 -14.09 14.32 18.48
N MET A 4 -13.89 12.99 18.51
CA MET A 4 -13.06 12.28 17.52
C MET A 4 -13.49 12.57 16.07
N THR A 5 -14.79 12.66 15.84
CA THR A 5 -15.39 13.06 14.55
C THR A 5 -14.96 14.46 14.09
N GLY A 6 -14.84 15.41 15.01
CA GLY A 6 -14.37 16.77 14.71
C GLY A 6 -12.88 16.79 14.30
N LEU A 7 -12.05 15.97 14.93
CA LEU A 7 -10.63 15.85 14.59
C LEU A 7 -10.44 15.22 13.20
N VAL A 8 -11.15 14.13 12.91
CA VAL A 8 -11.11 13.48 11.59
C VAL A 8 -11.57 14.45 10.49
N ARG A 9 -12.65 15.21 10.73
CA ARG A 9 -13.13 16.23 9.79
C ARG A 9 -12.10 17.34 9.54
N ALA A 10 -11.38 17.77 10.57
CA ALA A 10 -10.33 18.77 10.44
C ALA A 10 -9.15 18.24 9.61
N GLU A 11 -8.75 16.99 9.83
CA GLU A 11 -7.68 16.34 9.05
C GLU A 11 -8.08 16.16 7.58
N PHE A 12 -9.31 15.76 7.26
CA PHE A 12 -9.78 15.74 5.87
C PHE A 12 -9.78 17.12 5.23
N ARG A 13 -10.22 18.16 5.96
CA ARG A 13 -10.18 19.54 5.44
C ARG A 13 -8.75 19.96 5.11
N LYS A 14 -7.79 19.61 5.97
CA LYS A 14 -6.35 19.86 5.75
C LYS A 14 -5.86 19.09 4.52
N ALA A 15 -6.16 17.80 4.43
CA ALA A 15 -5.81 16.95 3.29
C ALA A 15 -6.25 17.58 1.96
N PHE A 16 -7.53 17.92 1.84
CA PHE A 16 -8.12 18.45 0.61
C PHE A 16 -7.81 19.93 0.33
N SER A 17 -7.31 20.69 1.31
CA SER A 17 -6.82 22.06 1.09
C SER A 17 -5.44 22.14 0.44
N THR A 18 -4.70 21.02 0.39
CA THR A 18 -3.34 20.97 -0.18
C THR A 18 -3.35 20.37 -1.58
N LYS A 19 -2.30 20.66 -2.36
CA LYS A 19 -2.13 20.04 -3.69
C LYS A 19 -1.63 18.60 -3.64
N LEU A 20 -1.13 18.14 -2.48
CA LEU A 20 -0.45 16.86 -2.35
C LEU A 20 -1.33 15.67 -2.74
N TRP A 21 -2.59 15.67 -2.31
CA TRP A 21 -3.48 14.52 -2.52
C TRP A 21 -3.76 14.27 -4.01
N TRP A 22 -3.94 15.32 -4.81
CA TRP A 22 -4.15 15.16 -6.25
C TRP A 22 -2.84 15.07 -7.03
N ALA A 23 -1.76 15.73 -6.55
CA ALA A 23 -0.45 15.63 -7.18
C ALA A 23 0.09 14.19 -7.17
N LEU A 24 -0.12 13.44 -6.09
CA LEU A 24 0.21 12.01 -6.02
C LEU A 24 -0.83 11.11 -6.69
N LEU A 25 -2.07 11.58 -6.86
CA LEU A 25 -3.10 10.85 -7.62
C LEU A 25 -2.77 10.76 -9.12
N VAL A 26 -2.14 11.80 -9.68
CA VAL A 26 -1.73 11.82 -11.10
C VAL A 26 -0.86 10.61 -11.48
N PRO A 27 0.31 10.36 -10.84
CA PRO A 27 1.13 9.21 -11.19
C PRO A 27 0.42 7.88 -10.90
N VAL A 28 -0.42 7.79 -9.87
CA VAL A 28 -1.26 6.59 -9.60
C VAL A 28 -2.16 6.28 -10.79
N VAL A 29 -2.90 7.28 -11.28
CA VAL A 29 -3.80 7.15 -12.44
C VAL A 29 -3.01 6.81 -13.70
N VAL A 30 -1.89 7.49 -13.96
CA VAL A 30 -1.05 7.24 -15.14
C VAL A 30 -0.48 5.82 -15.12
N LEU A 31 0.08 5.37 -14.00
CA LEU A 31 0.62 4.01 -13.89
C LEU A 31 -0.48 2.96 -14.04
N SER A 32 -1.64 3.16 -13.40
CA SER A 32 -2.78 2.27 -13.56
C SER A 32 -3.25 2.19 -15.01
N LEU A 33 -3.36 3.33 -15.70
CA LEU A 33 -3.72 3.38 -17.11
C LEU A 33 -2.72 2.61 -17.96
N LEU A 34 -1.42 2.88 -17.80
CA LEU A 34 -0.37 2.22 -18.59
C LEU A 34 -0.32 0.71 -18.33
N VAL A 35 -0.32 0.29 -17.06
CA VAL A 35 -0.26 -1.12 -16.69
C VAL A 35 -1.48 -1.89 -17.21
N ASN A 36 -2.68 -1.31 -17.19
CA ASN A 36 -3.87 -2.01 -17.63
C ASN A 36 -4.14 -1.86 -19.14
N LEU A 37 -3.58 -0.86 -19.80
CA LEU A 37 -3.63 -0.75 -21.26
C LEU A 37 -2.64 -1.72 -21.93
N PHE A 38 -1.46 -1.88 -21.33
CA PHE A 38 -0.38 -2.73 -21.84
C PHE A 38 -0.22 -4.04 -21.06
N GLY A 39 -1.11 -4.32 -20.10
CA GLY A 39 -1.02 -5.48 -19.21
C GLY A 39 -0.96 -6.81 -19.96
N GLY A 40 -1.69 -6.89 -21.07
CA GLY A 40 -1.64 -8.04 -21.99
C GLY A 40 -0.24 -8.32 -22.54
N LEU A 41 0.59 -7.30 -22.79
CA LEU A 41 1.97 -7.49 -23.23
C LEU A 41 2.86 -8.02 -22.10
N PHE A 42 2.67 -7.52 -20.89
CA PHE A 42 3.43 -7.93 -19.70
C PHE A 42 3.09 -9.38 -19.27
N THR A 43 1.84 -9.80 -19.43
CA THR A 43 1.42 -11.18 -19.15
C THR A 43 1.71 -12.13 -20.31
N ALA A 44 1.73 -11.66 -21.56
CA ALA A 44 2.08 -12.50 -22.71
C ALA A 44 3.54 -12.98 -22.65
N SER A 45 4.47 -12.09 -22.29
CA SER A 45 5.87 -12.48 -22.04
C SER A 45 6.02 -13.44 -20.85
N LEU A 46 5.16 -13.30 -19.84
CA LEU A 46 5.12 -14.19 -18.67
C LEU A 46 4.53 -15.57 -18.99
N ALA A 47 3.53 -15.60 -19.88
CA ALA A 47 2.89 -16.81 -20.40
C ALA A 47 3.83 -17.60 -21.33
N ASP A 48 4.63 -16.91 -22.15
CA ASP A 48 5.68 -17.53 -22.97
C ASP A 48 6.77 -18.18 -22.10
N ALA A 49 7.07 -17.61 -20.93
CA ALA A 49 8.00 -18.20 -19.97
C ALA A 49 7.43 -19.43 -19.23
N HIS A 50 6.10 -19.64 -19.23
CA HIS A 50 5.41 -20.72 -18.50
C HIS A 50 4.38 -21.46 -19.38
N ALA A 51 4.73 -21.70 -20.65
CA ALA A 51 3.86 -22.32 -21.66
C ALA A 51 3.16 -23.60 -21.14
N GLY A 52 1.84 -23.53 -20.95
CA GLY A 52 1.00 -24.67 -20.51
C GLY A 52 -0.22 -24.31 -19.68
N THR A 53 -0.23 -23.13 -19.03
CA THR A 53 -1.38 -22.63 -18.26
C THR A 53 -2.21 -21.70 -19.14
N GLY A 54 -3.30 -22.19 -19.75
CA GLY A 54 -4.18 -21.38 -20.59
C GLY A 54 -4.53 -20.05 -19.91
N VAL A 55 -4.16 -18.94 -20.54
CA VAL A 55 -4.14 -17.60 -19.92
C VAL A 55 -5.57 -17.10 -19.70
N PRO A 56 -6.06 -17.04 -18.44
CA PRO A 56 -7.37 -16.49 -18.08
C PRO A 56 -7.22 -14.98 -17.73
N PRO A 57 -8.29 -14.23 -17.42
CA PRO A 57 -8.38 -12.79 -17.72
C PRO A 57 -7.26 -11.93 -17.12
N ILE A 58 -6.38 -11.50 -18.02
CA ILE A 58 -5.18 -10.66 -17.82
C ILE A 58 -5.42 -9.47 -16.87
N LEU A 59 -6.65 -8.92 -16.88
CA LEU A 59 -7.01 -7.72 -16.13
C LEU A 59 -6.84 -7.86 -14.61
N LEU A 60 -7.13 -9.03 -14.00
CA LEU A 60 -7.00 -9.13 -12.53
C LEU A 60 -5.54 -9.10 -12.08
N GLY A 61 -4.64 -9.72 -12.85
CA GLY A 61 -3.20 -9.71 -12.55
C GLY A 61 -2.60 -8.32 -12.73
N SER A 62 -2.90 -7.64 -13.85
CA SER A 62 -2.43 -6.27 -14.09
C SER A 62 -3.04 -5.27 -13.11
N LEU A 63 -4.29 -5.47 -12.69
CA LEU A 63 -4.93 -4.66 -11.65
C LEU A 63 -4.27 -4.87 -10.29
N ALA A 64 -3.98 -6.13 -9.91
CA ALA A 64 -3.26 -6.44 -8.68
C ALA A 64 -1.87 -5.79 -8.65
N TYR A 65 -1.15 -5.84 -9.77
CA TYR A 65 0.14 -5.16 -9.92
C TYR A 65 0.03 -3.64 -9.81
N SER A 66 -1.00 -3.05 -10.43
CA SER A 66 -1.28 -1.61 -10.31
C SER A 66 -1.59 -1.21 -8.86
N LEU A 67 -2.29 -2.05 -8.11
CA LEU A 67 -2.61 -1.84 -6.69
C LEU A 67 -1.36 -1.93 -5.80
N SER A 68 -0.44 -2.85 -6.08
CA SER A 68 0.87 -2.90 -5.42
C SER A 68 1.63 -1.58 -5.63
N LEU A 69 1.75 -1.11 -6.88
CA LEU A 69 2.39 0.18 -7.16
C LEU A 69 1.68 1.36 -6.46
N THR A 70 0.36 1.31 -6.38
CA THR A 70 -0.46 2.32 -5.70
C THR A 70 -0.15 2.40 -4.21
N SER A 71 0.18 1.27 -3.57
CA SER A 71 0.53 1.22 -2.15
C SER A 71 1.75 2.08 -1.80
N VAL A 72 2.72 2.19 -2.73
CA VAL A 72 3.88 3.09 -2.60
C VAL A 72 3.41 4.54 -2.48
N PHE A 73 2.55 5.00 -3.39
CA PHE A 73 2.03 6.38 -3.36
C PHE A 73 1.15 6.63 -2.13
N ALA A 74 0.39 5.64 -1.69
CA ALA A 74 -0.38 5.72 -0.45
C ALA A 74 0.55 5.90 0.77
N ALA A 75 1.65 5.14 0.85
CA ALA A 75 2.67 5.30 1.87
C ALA A 75 3.30 6.70 1.83
N LEU A 76 3.69 7.19 0.64
CA LEU A 76 4.26 8.52 0.46
C LEU A 76 3.32 9.63 0.93
N TYR A 77 2.03 9.51 0.61
CA TYR A 77 1.02 10.45 1.09
C TYR A 77 0.99 10.51 2.62
N GLY A 78 0.98 9.35 3.28
CA GLY A 78 1.06 9.23 4.74
C GLY A 78 2.32 9.88 5.32
N VAL A 79 3.49 9.53 4.77
CA VAL A 79 4.79 10.06 5.21
C VAL A 79 4.84 11.58 5.12
N VAL A 80 4.51 12.12 3.94
CA VAL A 80 4.60 13.56 3.69
C VAL A 80 3.60 14.33 4.56
N THR A 81 2.37 13.83 4.67
CA THR A 81 1.31 14.48 5.46
C THR A 81 1.68 14.54 6.95
N ALA A 82 2.30 13.49 7.49
CA ALA A 82 2.77 13.47 8.87
C ALA A 82 4.01 14.34 9.09
N ALA A 83 5.03 14.20 8.23
CA ALA A 83 6.29 14.92 8.40
C ALA A 83 6.17 16.43 8.11
N ALA A 84 5.23 16.84 7.25
CA ALA A 84 4.97 18.25 6.97
C ALA A 84 4.53 19.05 8.21
N GLU A 85 3.92 18.41 9.21
CA GLU A 85 3.52 19.10 10.44
C GLU A 85 4.71 19.55 11.29
N PHE A 86 5.80 18.80 11.27
CA PHE A 86 7.05 19.18 11.91
C PHE A 86 7.73 20.31 11.13
N ARG A 87 7.77 20.21 9.80
CA ARG A 87 8.34 21.26 8.93
C ARG A 87 7.64 22.60 9.10
N HIS A 88 6.32 22.60 9.22
CA HIS A 88 5.51 23.82 9.35
C HIS A 88 5.17 24.21 10.79
N ARG A 89 5.70 23.48 11.79
CA ARG A 89 5.42 23.68 13.23
C ARG A 89 3.94 23.70 13.59
N THR A 90 3.09 23.06 12.78
CA THR A 90 1.63 22.99 13.02
C THR A 90 1.27 21.91 14.03
N ILE A 91 2.21 21.00 14.34
CA ILE A 91 2.03 19.94 15.33
C ILE A 91 1.79 20.49 16.75
N THR A 92 2.45 21.59 17.13
CA THR A 92 2.28 22.24 18.44
C THR A 92 0.86 22.73 18.61
N THR A 93 0.34 23.46 17.62
CA THR A 93 -1.05 23.95 17.61
C THR A 93 -2.06 22.79 17.65
N ALA A 94 -1.81 21.71 16.94
CA ALA A 94 -2.69 20.53 16.95
C ALA A 94 -2.77 19.89 18.34
N TYR A 95 -1.65 19.80 19.07
CA TYR A 95 -1.65 19.24 20.42
C TYR A 95 -2.20 20.16 21.50
N LEU A 96 -2.06 21.48 21.35
CA LEU A 96 -2.66 22.44 22.28
C LEU A 96 -4.18 22.54 22.15
N THR A 97 -4.71 22.30 20.95
CA THR A 97 -6.15 22.42 20.66
C THR A 97 -6.93 21.11 20.83
N ALA A 98 -6.25 19.96 20.83
CA ALA A 98 -6.88 18.66 20.94
C ALA A 98 -6.81 18.06 22.36
N GLN A 99 -7.78 17.21 22.69
CA GLN A 99 -7.83 16.47 23.96
C GLN A 99 -6.87 15.26 24.00
N GLY A 100 -5.59 15.47 23.69
CA GLY A 100 -4.52 14.48 23.82
C GLY A 100 -3.84 14.07 22.51
N ARG A 101 -2.53 13.88 22.58
CA ARG A 101 -1.64 13.59 21.43
C ARG A 101 -2.03 12.33 20.65
N GLY A 102 -2.52 11.31 21.35
CA GLY A 102 -2.96 10.06 20.72
C GLY A 102 -4.17 10.23 19.80
N ARG A 103 -5.15 11.06 20.20
CA ARG A 103 -6.36 11.29 19.39
C ARG A 103 -6.06 12.01 18.08
N VAL A 104 -5.10 12.93 18.10
CA VAL A 104 -4.61 13.62 16.90
C VAL A 104 -3.95 12.64 15.95
N PHE A 105 -3.06 11.79 16.46
CA PHE A 105 -2.41 10.76 15.64
C PHE A 105 -3.44 9.80 15.03
N THR A 106 -4.40 9.29 15.82
CA THR A 106 -5.42 8.38 15.30
C THR A 106 -6.31 9.04 14.26
N ALA A 107 -6.70 10.30 14.45
CA ALA A 107 -7.52 11.01 13.47
C ALA A 107 -6.76 11.19 12.15
N LYS A 108 -5.47 11.49 12.24
CA LYS A 108 -4.58 11.59 11.08
C LYS A 108 -4.45 10.24 10.37
N ALA A 109 -4.11 9.18 11.08
CA ALA A 109 -3.99 7.82 10.54
C ALA A 109 -5.26 7.37 9.81
N VAL A 110 -6.45 7.66 10.37
CA VAL A 110 -7.73 7.37 9.71
C VAL A 110 -7.90 8.20 8.43
N SER A 111 -7.59 9.50 8.47
CA SER A 111 -7.70 10.36 7.29
C SER A 111 -6.72 9.98 6.17
N THR A 112 -5.48 9.64 6.50
CA THR A 112 -4.47 9.23 5.52
C THR A 112 -4.76 7.84 4.99
N GLY A 113 -5.21 6.91 5.83
CA GLY A 113 -5.72 5.60 5.41
C GLY A 113 -6.86 5.71 4.41
N ALA A 114 -7.80 6.62 4.63
CA ALA A 114 -8.90 6.87 3.69
C ALA A 114 -8.44 7.45 2.35
N VAL A 115 -7.42 8.32 2.34
CA VAL A 115 -6.83 8.82 1.08
C VAL A 115 -6.04 7.72 0.37
N GLY A 116 -5.35 6.85 1.10
CA GLY A 116 -4.72 5.64 0.52
C GLY A 116 -5.74 4.73 -0.15
N ALA A 117 -6.87 4.46 0.52
CA ALA A 117 -7.99 3.71 -0.08
C ALA A 117 -8.59 4.42 -1.30
N LEU A 118 -8.68 5.75 -1.28
CA LEU A 118 -9.11 6.54 -2.44
C LEU A 118 -8.17 6.34 -3.63
N TYR A 119 -6.84 6.28 -3.42
CA TYR A 119 -5.89 6.00 -4.48
C TYR A 119 -6.11 4.61 -5.08
N ALA A 120 -6.27 3.59 -4.23
CA ALA A 120 -6.59 2.24 -4.70
C ALA A 120 -7.93 2.19 -5.47
N ALA A 121 -8.95 2.91 -5.02
CA ALA A 121 -10.23 3.01 -5.72
C ALA A 121 -10.07 3.67 -7.10
N ALA A 122 -9.27 4.74 -7.20
CA ALA A 122 -8.97 5.38 -8.48
C ALA A 122 -8.20 4.43 -9.41
N THR A 123 -7.22 3.68 -8.90
CA THR A 123 -6.52 2.62 -9.63
C THR A 123 -7.48 1.57 -10.16
N VAL A 124 -8.44 1.09 -9.36
CA VAL A 124 -9.44 0.13 -9.83
C VAL A 124 -10.32 0.70 -10.92
N VAL A 125 -10.85 1.91 -10.74
CA VAL A 125 -11.70 2.55 -11.75
C VAL A 125 -10.94 2.72 -13.06
N VAL A 126 -9.74 3.31 -13.01
CA VAL A 126 -8.92 3.55 -14.21
C VAL A 126 -8.45 2.25 -14.84
N GLY A 127 -8.01 1.29 -14.02
CA GLY A 127 -7.56 -0.02 -14.47
C GLY A 127 -8.66 -0.81 -15.17
N VAL A 128 -9.89 -0.82 -14.63
CA VAL A 128 -11.04 -1.45 -15.28
C VAL A 128 -11.41 -0.74 -16.58
N LEU A 129 -11.43 0.59 -16.62
CA LEU A 129 -11.72 1.36 -17.84
C LEU A 129 -10.68 1.12 -18.93
N ALA A 130 -9.39 1.13 -18.59
CA ALA A 130 -8.31 0.78 -19.51
C ALA A 130 -8.43 -0.68 -19.96
N GLY A 131 -8.77 -1.55 -19.02
CA GLY A 131 -8.93 -2.98 -19.23
C GLY A 131 -10.05 -3.32 -20.22
N LEU A 132 -11.15 -2.58 -20.19
CA LEU A 132 -12.27 -2.70 -21.14
C LEU A 132 -11.87 -2.40 -22.59
N VAL A 133 -10.86 -1.55 -22.79
CA VAL A 133 -10.35 -1.20 -24.12
C VAL A 133 -9.33 -2.24 -24.58
N ALA A 134 -8.47 -2.71 -23.68
CA ALA A 134 -7.32 -3.56 -24.01
C ALA A 134 -7.59 -5.07 -23.97
N HIS A 135 -8.64 -5.53 -23.28
CA HIS A 135 -8.89 -6.97 -23.06
C HIS A 135 -10.27 -7.40 -23.55
N SER A 136 -10.37 -8.65 -23.98
CA SER A 136 -11.58 -9.24 -24.58
C SER A 136 -12.63 -9.73 -23.57
N GLY A 137 -12.51 -9.39 -22.29
CA GLY A 137 -13.46 -9.79 -21.26
C GLY A 137 -13.23 -9.15 -19.90
N LEU A 138 -14.32 -8.96 -19.14
CA LEU A 138 -14.26 -8.54 -17.75
C LEU A 138 -14.14 -9.75 -16.81
N PRO A 139 -13.39 -9.63 -15.71
CA PRO A 139 -13.42 -10.63 -14.66
C PRO A 139 -14.80 -10.71 -14.01
N GLY A 140 -15.09 -11.86 -13.40
CA GLY A 140 -16.30 -12.03 -12.59
C GLY A 140 -16.39 -10.98 -11.48
N VAL A 141 -17.59 -10.45 -11.25
CA VAL A 141 -17.84 -9.35 -10.28
C VAL A 141 -17.30 -9.70 -8.89
N GLY A 142 -17.45 -10.95 -8.44
CA GLY A 142 -16.93 -11.39 -7.15
C GLY A 142 -15.41 -11.32 -7.05
N ALA A 143 -14.69 -11.72 -8.10
CA ALA A 143 -13.23 -11.65 -8.14
C ALA A 143 -12.73 -10.19 -8.17
N LEU A 144 -13.36 -9.36 -8.99
CA LEU A 144 -13.05 -7.93 -9.05
C LEU A 144 -13.30 -7.26 -7.69
N ALA A 145 -14.43 -7.56 -7.05
CA ALA A 145 -14.76 -7.04 -5.72
C ALA A 145 -13.75 -7.49 -4.65
N ALA A 146 -13.31 -8.75 -4.69
CA ALA A 146 -12.32 -9.27 -3.76
C ALA A 146 -10.96 -8.58 -3.90
N VAL A 147 -10.43 -8.48 -5.13
CA VAL A 147 -9.15 -7.78 -5.41
C VAL A 147 -9.26 -6.30 -5.03
N THR A 148 -10.38 -5.67 -5.34
CA THR A 148 -10.66 -4.27 -4.96
C THR A 148 -10.63 -4.10 -3.45
N ALA A 149 -11.40 -4.92 -2.71
CA ALA A 149 -11.48 -4.82 -1.26
C ALA A 149 -10.11 -4.99 -0.59
N VAL A 150 -9.33 -5.99 -1.00
CA VAL A 150 -7.99 -6.22 -0.44
C VAL A 150 -7.02 -5.12 -0.85
N GLY A 151 -7.03 -4.67 -2.11
CA GLY A 151 -6.21 -3.55 -2.57
C GLY A 151 -6.48 -2.25 -1.82
N LEU A 152 -7.75 -1.94 -1.53
CA LEU A 152 -8.13 -0.78 -0.72
C LEU A 152 -7.57 -0.88 0.71
N LEU A 153 -7.65 -2.06 1.32
CA LEU A 153 -7.12 -2.29 2.67
C LEU A 153 -5.59 -2.19 2.69
N VAL A 154 -4.90 -2.79 1.73
CA VAL A 154 -3.44 -2.72 1.61
C VAL A 154 -2.97 -1.28 1.43
N ALA A 155 -3.58 -0.50 0.55
CA ALA A 155 -3.23 0.90 0.36
C ALA A 155 -3.54 1.77 1.61
N ALA A 156 -4.65 1.49 2.30
CA ALA A 156 -4.98 2.18 3.55
C ALA A 156 -3.96 1.88 4.66
N LEU A 157 -3.56 0.61 4.82
CA LEU A 157 -2.54 0.18 5.78
C LEU A 157 -1.19 0.83 5.48
N TRP A 158 -0.77 0.85 4.21
CA TRP A 158 0.46 1.52 3.80
C TRP A 158 0.44 3.02 4.05
N ALA A 159 -0.68 3.70 3.81
CA ALA A 159 -0.81 5.11 4.16
C ALA A 159 -0.70 5.36 5.67
N VAL A 160 -1.28 4.48 6.49
CA VAL A 160 -1.16 4.55 7.96
C VAL A 160 0.29 4.27 8.40
N LEU A 161 0.93 3.25 7.84
CA LEU A 161 2.32 2.90 8.11
C LEU A 161 3.24 4.07 7.73
N GLY A 162 3.04 4.67 6.55
CA GLY A 162 3.75 5.87 6.13
C GLY A 162 3.53 7.05 7.09
N THR A 163 2.30 7.24 7.57
CA THR A 163 1.98 8.26 8.59
C THR A 163 2.77 8.03 9.88
N ALA A 164 2.90 6.77 10.31
CA ALA A 164 3.70 6.42 11.47
C ALA A 164 5.19 6.71 11.26
N LEU A 165 5.75 6.32 10.11
CA LEU A 165 7.15 6.62 9.74
C LEU A 165 7.43 8.12 9.70
N GLY A 166 6.56 8.89 9.04
CA GLY A 166 6.69 10.36 8.99
C GLY A 166 6.62 11.01 10.38
N THR A 167 5.82 10.44 11.28
CA THR A 167 5.73 10.89 12.69
C THR A 167 7.01 10.58 13.48
N VAL A 168 7.60 9.41 13.29
CA VAL A 168 8.82 8.98 13.99
C VAL A 168 10.05 9.74 13.48
N ILE A 169 10.19 9.90 12.17
CA ILE A 169 11.41 10.48 11.59
C ILE A 169 11.41 12.01 11.68
N SER A 170 10.24 12.66 11.62
CA SER A 170 10.01 14.13 11.70
C SER A 170 10.65 14.98 10.60
N ASN A 171 11.83 14.61 10.08
CA ASN A 171 12.40 15.24 8.89
C ASN A 171 11.74 14.67 7.63
N GLN A 172 11.00 15.51 6.92
CA GLN A 172 10.24 15.11 5.73
C GLN A 172 11.12 14.50 4.63
N ALA A 173 12.29 15.07 4.36
CA ALA A 173 13.18 14.55 3.33
C ALA A 173 13.72 13.17 3.72
N THR A 174 14.20 13.03 4.95
CA THR A 174 14.70 11.75 5.48
C THR A 174 13.60 10.70 5.52
N ALA A 175 12.40 11.06 5.97
CA ALA A 175 11.28 10.11 6.08
C ALA A 175 10.87 9.58 4.70
N LEU A 176 10.80 10.47 3.70
CA LEU A 176 10.47 10.10 2.34
C LEU A 176 11.56 9.21 1.72
N VAL A 177 12.83 9.60 1.84
CA VAL A 177 13.96 8.82 1.31
C VAL A 177 14.05 7.46 1.96
N VAL A 178 13.97 7.36 3.29
CA VAL A 178 14.02 6.07 4.01
C VAL A 178 12.87 5.17 3.59
N THR A 179 11.66 5.71 3.46
CA THR A 179 10.50 4.91 3.04
C THR A 179 10.67 4.39 1.61
N LEU A 180 11.12 5.24 0.67
CA LEU A 180 11.36 4.83 -0.72
C LEU A 180 12.50 3.82 -0.85
N VAL A 181 13.63 4.08 -0.19
CA VAL A 181 14.78 3.16 -0.21
C VAL A 181 14.38 1.82 0.40
N TYR A 182 13.59 1.83 1.48
CA TYR A 182 13.09 0.60 2.07
C TYR A 182 12.22 -0.18 1.08
N MET A 183 11.16 0.45 0.57
CA MET A 183 10.17 -0.23 -0.26
C MET A 183 10.72 -0.69 -1.61
N LEU A 184 11.60 0.10 -2.23
CA LEU A 184 12.05 -0.16 -3.60
C LEU A 184 13.36 -0.94 -3.67
N VAL A 185 14.19 -0.88 -2.61
CA VAL A 185 15.55 -1.43 -2.65
C VAL A 185 15.81 -2.37 -1.49
N ALA A 186 15.65 -1.90 -0.24
CA ALA A 186 16.10 -2.67 0.92
C ALA A 186 15.35 -3.99 1.05
N GLU A 187 14.01 -3.97 0.91
CA GLU A 187 13.20 -5.18 1.02
C GLU A 187 13.46 -6.15 -0.14
N THR A 188 13.63 -5.65 -1.36
CA THR A 188 14.04 -6.46 -2.52
C THR A 188 15.37 -7.16 -2.27
N LEU A 189 16.38 -6.44 -1.75
CA LEU A 189 17.67 -7.02 -1.41
C LEU A 189 17.56 -8.04 -0.27
N LEU A 190 16.78 -7.76 0.77
CA LEU A 190 16.51 -8.72 1.85
C LEU A 190 15.86 -9.99 1.30
N SER A 191 14.89 -9.85 0.41
CA SER A 191 14.17 -10.97 -0.20
C SER A 191 15.11 -11.83 -1.04
N LEU A 192 15.99 -11.21 -1.83
CA LEU A 192 17.02 -11.90 -2.60
C LEU A 192 18.03 -12.63 -1.71
N LEU A 193 18.42 -12.04 -0.58
CA LEU A 193 19.34 -12.67 0.38
C LEU A 193 18.68 -13.87 1.10
N LEU A 194 17.43 -13.70 1.55
CA LEU A 194 16.66 -14.76 2.20
C LEU A 194 16.36 -15.91 1.23
N GLY A 195 15.99 -15.60 -0.02
CA GLY A 195 15.70 -16.61 -1.05
C GLY A 195 16.92 -17.44 -1.47
N ARG A 196 18.15 -16.95 -1.26
CA ARG A 196 19.39 -17.72 -1.48
C ARG A 196 19.77 -18.63 -0.33
N SER A 197 19.10 -18.53 0.81
CA SER A 197 19.43 -19.35 1.97
C SER A 197 18.98 -20.80 1.77
N ASP A 198 19.85 -21.76 2.12
CA ASP A 198 19.51 -23.20 2.08
C ASP A 198 18.46 -23.58 3.14
N ASN A 199 18.22 -22.70 4.12
CA ASN A 199 17.24 -22.92 5.17
C ASN A 199 15.83 -22.53 4.68
N PRO A 200 14.90 -23.48 4.54
CA PRO A 200 13.56 -23.23 4.03
C PRO A 200 12.75 -22.27 4.89
N VAL A 201 13.06 -22.17 6.19
CA VAL A 201 12.41 -21.22 7.11
C VAL A 201 12.86 -19.80 6.80
N ALA A 202 14.16 -19.60 6.58
CA ALA A 202 14.71 -18.28 6.27
C ALA A 202 14.23 -17.78 4.91
N ALA A 203 14.18 -18.64 3.89
CA ALA A 203 13.60 -18.30 2.59
C ALA A 203 12.13 -17.87 2.69
N GLY A 204 11.34 -18.54 3.55
CA GLY A 204 9.94 -18.21 3.78
C GLY A 204 9.71 -16.86 4.48
N LEU A 205 10.70 -16.33 5.22
CA LEU A 205 10.57 -15.05 5.93
C LEU A 205 10.38 -13.86 4.99
N ALA A 206 10.86 -13.96 3.74
CA ALA A 206 10.69 -12.89 2.76
C ALA A 206 9.21 -12.53 2.57
N ALA A 207 8.31 -13.51 2.56
CA ALA A 207 6.87 -13.29 2.39
C ALA A 207 6.20 -12.53 3.55
N TYR A 208 6.89 -12.42 4.70
CA TYR A 208 6.38 -11.74 5.91
C TYR A 208 6.95 -10.33 6.09
N LEU A 209 7.81 -9.87 5.18
CA LEU A 209 8.26 -8.50 5.12
C LEU A 209 7.10 -7.58 4.67
N PRO A 210 7.05 -6.30 5.10
CA PRO A 210 5.91 -5.41 4.86
C PRO A 210 5.48 -5.24 3.39
N VAL A 211 6.42 -5.01 2.46
CA VAL A 211 6.10 -4.84 1.03
C VAL A 211 5.58 -6.15 0.47
N ASN A 212 6.32 -7.24 0.69
CA ASN A 212 5.96 -8.57 0.24
C ASN A 212 4.63 -9.04 0.82
N ALA A 213 4.33 -8.75 2.09
CA ALA A 213 3.06 -9.10 2.71
C ALA A 213 1.89 -8.32 2.08
N GLY A 214 2.09 -7.04 1.73
CA GLY A 214 1.11 -6.26 0.98
C GLY A 214 0.88 -6.79 -0.43
N ASP A 215 1.97 -7.10 -1.12
CA ASP A 215 1.96 -7.64 -2.48
C ASP A 215 1.31 -9.02 -2.55
N VAL A 216 1.74 -9.95 -1.70
CA VAL A 216 1.14 -11.28 -1.55
C VAL A 216 -0.35 -11.18 -1.26
N ALA A 217 -0.79 -10.27 -0.38
CA ALA A 217 -2.21 -10.10 -0.09
C ALA A 217 -3.04 -9.80 -1.35
N VAL A 218 -2.55 -8.93 -2.24
CA VAL A 218 -3.27 -8.57 -3.47
C VAL A 218 -3.11 -9.65 -4.55
N TYR A 219 -1.88 -10.15 -4.77
CA TYR A 219 -1.59 -11.13 -5.81
C TYR A 219 -2.24 -12.49 -5.56
N ASP A 220 -2.28 -12.95 -4.32
CA ASP A 220 -2.85 -14.26 -3.97
C ASP A 220 -4.38 -14.28 -4.13
N VAL A 221 -5.08 -13.15 -3.91
CA VAL A 221 -6.52 -13.04 -4.23
C VAL A 221 -6.77 -13.06 -5.73
N ALA A 222 -5.97 -12.30 -6.49
CA ALA A 222 -6.09 -12.28 -7.95
C ALA A 222 -5.76 -13.65 -8.55
N GLY A 223 -4.70 -14.31 -8.06
CA GLY A 223 -4.27 -15.62 -8.51
C GLY A 223 -5.31 -16.71 -8.26
N ARG A 224 -5.98 -16.73 -7.09
CA ARG A 224 -7.07 -17.69 -6.85
C ARG A 224 -8.23 -17.55 -7.83
N ALA A 225 -8.56 -16.31 -8.20
CA ALA A 225 -9.63 -16.06 -9.16
C ALA A 225 -9.25 -16.45 -10.60
N LEU A 226 -7.96 -16.40 -10.93
CA LEU A 226 -7.44 -16.68 -12.27
C LEU A 226 -7.07 -18.15 -12.47
N LEU A 227 -6.31 -18.71 -11.54
CA LEU A 227 -5.62 -19.99 -11.66
C LEU A 227 -6.21 -21.07 -10.73
N GLY A 228 -7.18 -20.72 -9.88
CA GLY A 228 -7.69 -21.59 -8.81
C GLY A 228 -6.74 -21.68 -7.61
N ASP A 229 -5.46 -21.34 -7.80
CA ASP A 229 -4.43 -21.23 -6.76
C ASP A 229 -3.78 -19.83 -6.81
N GLY A 230 -3.73 -19.16 -5.67
CA GLY A 230 -3.14 -17.83 -5.55
C GLY A 230 -1.65 -17.83 -5.31
N THR A 231 -1.10 -18.96 -4.84
CA THR A 231 0.32 -19.06 -4.47
C THR A 231 1.22 -18.83 -5.67
N GLN A 232 0.91 -19.43 -6.82
CA GLN A 232 1.71 -19.31 -8.04
C GLN A 232 1.88 -17.85 -8.49
N LEU A 233 0.80 -17.07 -8.52
CA LEU A 233 0.88 -15.68 -8.94
C LEU A 233 1.61 -14.82 -7.90
N ALA A 234 1.39 -15.09 -6.61
CA ALA A 234 2.07 -14.38 -5.53
C ALA A 234 3.58 -14.67 -5.49
N GLU A 235 4.01 -15.91 -5.65
CA GLU A 235 5.43 -16.29 -5.73
C GLU A 235 6.10 -15.62 -6.93
N LEU A 236 5.43 -15.62 -8.08
CA LEU A 236 5.96 -15.05 -9.32
C LEU A 236 6.09 -13.53 -9.26
N LEU A 237 5.04 -12.82 -8.82
CA LEU A 237 5.01 -11.36 -8.87
C LEU A 237 5.63 -10.69 -7.63
N ALA A 238 5.52 -11.28 -6.45
CA ALA A 238 6.19 -10.77 -5.25
C ALA A 238 7.62 -11.30 -5.09
N GLY A 239 8.03 -12.32 -5.88
CA GLY A 239 9.38 -12.88 -5.80
C GLY A 239 9.68 -13.57 -4.46
N VAL A 240 8.66 -14.23 -3.89
CA VAL A 240 8.74 -14.90 -2.59
C VAL A 240 8.54 -16.40 -2.73
N SER A 241 8.85 -17.16 -1.68
CA SER A 241 8.62 -18.61 -1.62
C SER A 241 7.68 -18.96 -0.48
N ARG A 242 6.72 -19.86 -0.73
CA ARG A 242 5.74 -20.35 0.25
C ARG A 242 4.97 -19.20 0.92
N PRO A 243 4.34 -18.30 0.15
CA PRO A 243 3.59 -17.19 0.70
C PRO A 243 2.43 -17.69 1.56
N PRO A 244 2.08 -16.99 2.65
CA PRO A 244 0.84 -17.24 3.36
C PRO A 244 -0.35 -16.87 2.46
N PRO A 245 -1.57 -17.37 2.77
CA PRO A 245 -2.77 -16.93 2.08
C PRO A 245 -3.01 -15.42 2.30
N TRP A 246 -3.81 -14.81 1.43
CA TRP A 246 -3.99 -13.37 1.32
C TRP A 246 -4.41 -12.71 2.61
N TRP A 247 -5.27 -13.36 3.38
CA TRP A 247 -5.74 -12.87 4.66
C TRP A 247 -4.62 -12.93 5.71
N GLY A 248 -3.75 -13.94 5.64
CA GLY A 248 -2.58 -14.07 6.49
C GLY A 248 -1.55 -12.98 6.17
N ALA A 249 -1.27 -12.76 4.89
CA ALA A 249 -0.41 -11.68 4.42
C ALA A 249 -0.95 -10.29 4.83
N LEU A 250 -2.27 -10.09 4.72
CA LEU A 250 -2.94 -8.86 5.15
C LEU A 250 -2.82 -8.65 6.67
N LEU A 251 -2.97 -9.71 7.48
CA LEU A 251 -2.76 -9.65 8.93
C LEU A 251 -1.31 -9.31 9.29
N VAL A 252 -0.35 -9.83 8.53
CA VAL A 252 1.08 -9.50 8.72
C VAL A 252 1.33 -8.03 8.44
N LEU A 253 0.82 -7.48 7.33
CA LEU A 253 0.91 -6.05 7.03
C LEU A 253 0.20 -5.20 8.09
N ALA A 254 -0.96 -5.64 8.57
CA ALA A 254 -1.69 -4.97 9.65
C ALA A 254 -0.89 -4.98 10.96
N ALA A 255 -0.20 -6.08 11.28
CA ALA A 255 0.67 -6.19 12.45
C ALA A 255 1.87 -5.23 12.35
N TRP A 256 2.53 -5.15 11.18
CA TRP A 256 3.58 -4.16 10.93
C TRP A 256 3.08 -2.72 11.06
N THR A 257 1.90 -2.44 10.54
CA THR A 257 1.26 -1.13 10.62
C THR A 257 0.92 -0.78 12.07
N ALA A 258 0.38 -1.74 12.84
CA ALA A 258 0.09 -1.56 14.27
C ALA A 258 1.37 -1.33 15.08
N ALA A 259 2.44 -2.08 14.81
CA ALA A 259 3.74 -1.90 15.45
C ALA A 259 4.35 -0.52 15.15
N ALA A 260 4.30 -0.09 13.89
CA ALA A 260 4.76 1.24 13.48
C ALA A 260 3.92 2.34 14.15
N ALA A 261 2.60 2.22 14.15
CA ALA A 261 1.68 3.15 14.80
C ALA A 261 1.90 3.25 16.31
N ALA A 262 2.10 2.11 16.98
CA ALA A 262 2.44 2.07 18.41
C ALA A 262 3.78 2.77 18.69
N THR A 263 4.78 2.54 17.83
CA THR A 263 6.09 3.20 17.91
C THR A 263 5.95 4.72 17.75
N ALA A 264 5.21 5.17 16.73
CA ALA A 264 4.93 6.59 16.50
C ALA A 264 4.22 7.23 17.69
N TRP A 265 3.25 6.53 18.29
CA TRP A 265 2.53 7.00 19.46
C TRP A 265 3.41 7.12 20.69
N LEU A 266 4.29 6.14 20.95
CA LEU A 266 5.26 6.18 22.06
C LEU A 266 6.27 7.31 21.89
N VAL A 267 6.82 7.48 20.68
CA VAL A 267 7.76 8.57 20.37
C VAL A 267 7.09 9.94 20.50
N GLY A 268 5.86 10.09 19.99
CA GLY A 268 5.10 11.34 20.08
C GLY A 268 4.70 11.73 21.51
N ARG A 269 4.61 10.77 22.43
CA ARG A 269 4.40 11.04 23.86
C ARG A 269 5.62 11.63 24.56
N ARG A 270 6.82 11.20 24.17
CA ARG A 270 8.07 11.56 24.85
C ARG A 270 8.79 12.74 24.22
N ARG A 271 8.48 13.11 22.97
CA ARG A 271 9.08 14.27 22.32
C ARG A 271 8.57 15.57 22.93
N ASP A 272 9.51 16.38 23.40
CA ASP A 272 9.29 17.80 23.66
C ASP A 272 9.16 18.55 22.35
N ILE A 273 8.24 19.51 22.32
CA ILE A 273 7.80 20.19 21.11
C ILE A 273 8.01 21.67 21.38
N THR A 274 9.19 22.16 20.98
CA THR A 274 9.58 23.57 21.04
C THR A 274 9.43 24.22 19.68
#